data_AF-A0A937WP58-F1
#
_entry.id   AF-A0A937WP58-F1
#
_cell.length_a   1.000
_cell.length_b   1.000
_cell.length_c   1.000
_cell.angle_alpha   90.00
_cell.angle_beta   90.00
_cell.angle_gamma   90.00
#
_symmetry.space_group_name_H-M   'P 1'
#
loop_
_entity.id
_entity.type
_entity.pdbx_description
1 polymer ?
#
loop_
_entity_poly.entity_id
_entity_poly.type
_entity_poly.pdbx_seq_one_letter_code
_entity_poly.pdbx_strand_id
1 'polypeptide(L)'
;MSRVDDMRKLKEGIIASYDARVATVEEIVNNAQETFGRFRQERQEMSNELKEMSDKLRENLAYHESARLSAFGVLLDEIQTQRIGRKSEVESILSEAEASRLATFNSLLDTILGRRRERKSEVKTTLSEAEASRTENFKVLLNDIQSKQKEREEQVTSFLKVSHNEHQEMANALDKALAKARADRSEAEAARLEEFKVLLNSYKEEIDGMAAMWRNFSKIMQQRRAGVPPEAPPVKEEAVPEVEEEVPVEAAAPAEPAEEEAPPAEEETAPKVEAEVPVEETLPVEEEEAPPVEKEVAPLEEREELQNRMLSIINSRPDGIRLVDIGEELSVAWRSLIPLARNLVESGQVAKVDILYYPAGSGLYLQVEEQEAEEE
;
A
#
# COMPACT_ATOMS: atom_id res chain seq x y z
N MET A 1 -50.18 159.74 -55.22
CA MET A 1 -49.19 158.64 -55.21
C MET A 1 -49.46 157.79 -56.44
N SER A 2 -48.46 157.61 -57.31
CA SER A 2 -48.66 157.03 -58.64
C SER A 2 -48.76 155.51 -58.53
N ARG A 3 -49.71 154.91 -59.26
CA ARG A 3 -49.89 153.45 -59.41
C ARG A 3 -48.59 152.73 -59.83
N VAL A 4 -47.68 153.48 -60.46
CA VAL A 4 -46.32 153.04 -60.82
C VAL A 4 -45.45 152.80 -59.59
N ASP A 5 -45.58 153.60 -58.54
CA ASP A 5 -44.81 153.44 -57.30
C ASP A 5 -45.33 152.25 -56.46
N ASP A 6 -46.64 151.97 -56.49
CA ASP A 6 -47.21 150.78 -55.82
C ASP A 6 -46.83 149.49 -56.56
N MET A 7 -46.81 149.49 -57.89
CA MET A 7 -46.29 148.39 -58.70
C MET A 7 -44.79 148.17 -58.47
N ARG A 8 -44.02 149.25 -58.28
CA ARG A 8 -42.60 149.18 -57.94
C ARG A 8 -42.40 148.57 -56.55
N LYS A 9 -43.14 149.03 -55.54
CA LYS A 9 -43.13 148.47 -54.17
C LYS A 9 -43.58 147.01 -54.13
N LEU A 10 -44.57 146.62 -54.95
CA LEU A 10 -45.00 145.22 -55.06
C LEU A 10 -43.90 144.35 -55.68
N LYS A 11 -43.26 144.83 -56.76
CA LYS A 11 -42.13 144.14 -57.38
C LYS A 11 -40.96 144.00 -56.41
N GLU A 12 -40.60 145.09 -55.71
CA GLU A 12 -39.55 145.10 -54.68
C GLU A 12 -39.91 144.20 -53.49
N GLY A 13 -41.16 144.16 -53.06
CA GLY A 13 -41.64 143.27 -52.00
C GLY A 13 -41.68 141.79 -52.41
N ILE A 14 -42.02 141.49 -53.68
CA ILE A 14 -41.94 140.13 -54.23
C ILE A 14 -40.48 139.68 -54.33
N ILE A 15 -39.58 140.55 -54.80
CA ILE A 15 -38.14 140.27 -54.86
C ILE A 15 -37.61 140.05 -53.43
N ALA A 16 -37.89 140.96 -52.49
CA ALA A 16 -37.47 140.82 -51.10
C ALA A 16 -38.04 139.56 -50.42
N SER A 17 -39.30 139.18 -50.70
CA SER A 17 -39.92 137.94 -50.21
C SER A 17 -39.32 136.70 -50.85
N TYR A 18 -38.93 136.77 -52.12
CA TYR A 18 -38.24 135.68 -52.81
C TYR A 18 -36.83 135.52 -52.24
N ASP A 19 -36.06 136.60 -52.10
CA ASP A 19 -34.72 136.61 -51.52
C ASP A 19 -34.73 136.12 -50.07
N ALA A 20 -35.71 136.55 -49.26
CA ALA A 20 -35.89 136.04 -47.90
C ALA A 20 -36.19 134.53 -47.88
N ARG A 21 -37.01 134.03 -48.81
CA ARG A 21 -37.28 132.59 -48.94
C ARG A 21 -36.05 131.82 -49.40
N VAL A 22 -35.32 132.33 -50.38
CA VAL A 22 -34.05 131.74 -50.83
C VAL A 22 -33.07 131.66 -49.66
N ALA A 23 -32.91 132.74 -48.88
CA ALA A 23 -32.07 132.74 -47.68
C ALA A 23 -32.52 131.70 -46.64
N THR A 24 -33.83 131.57 -46.37
CA THR A 24 -34.34 130.52 -45.45
C THR A 24 -34.12 129.11 -45.98
N VAL A 25 -34.26 128.90 -47.29
CA VAL A 25 -34.02 127.59 -47.93
C VAL A 25 -32.53 127.25 -47.88
N GLU A 26 -31.65 128.22 -48.16
CA GLU A 26 -30.21 128.07 -48.01
C GLU A 26 -29.83 127.73 -46.57
N GLU A 27 -30.42 128.40 -45.58
CA GLU A 27 -30.21 128.08 -44.15
C GLU A 27 -30.67 126.65 -43.82
N ILE A 28 -31.83 126.22 -44.32
CA ILE A 28 -32.32 124.83 -44.14
C ILE A 28 -31.38 123.83 -44.80
N VAL A 29 -30.92 124.10 -46.03
CA VAL A 29 -29.99 123.21 -46.76
C VAL A 29 -28.66 123.12 -46.02
N ASN A 30 -28.14 124.24 -45.51
CA ASN A 30 -26.90 124.26 -44.73
C ASN A 30 -27.05 123.49 -43.40
N ASN A 31 -28.13 123.71 -42.65
CA ASN A 31 -28.43 122.94 -41.44
C ASN A 31 -28.62 121.44 -41.73
N ALA A 32 -29.29 121.09 -42.83
CA ALA A 32 -29.45 119.70 -43.25
C ALA A 32 -28.08 119.08 -43.62
N GLN A 33 -27.25 119.78 -44.38
CA GLN A 33 -25.90 119.33 -44.70
C GLN A 33 -25.03 119.16 -43.46
N GLU A 34 -25.12 120.07 -42.50
CA GLU A 34 -24.39 119.99 -41.23
C GLU A 34 -24.86 118.80 -40.39
N THR A 35 -26.18 118.62 -40.22
CA THR A 35 -26.75 117.48 -39.48
C THR A 35 -26.41 116.14 -40.14
N PHE A 36 -26.47 116.04 -41.46
CA PHE A 36 -26.00 114.84 -42.17
C PHE A 36 -24.49 114.63 -42.08
N GLY A 37 -23.71 115.71 -42.03
CA GLY A 37 -22.27 115.67 -41.80
C GLY A 37 -21.95 115.07 -40.42
N ARG A 38 -22.56 115.62 -39.36
CA ARG A 38 -22.44 115.11 -37.99
C ARG A 38 -22.90 113.66 -37.90
N PHE A 39 -24.05 113.31 -38.47
CA PHE A 39 -24.55 111.94 -38.44
C PHE A 39 -23.61 110.94 -39.14
N ARG A 40 -23.00 111.34 -40.28
CA ARG A 40 -21.99 110.50 -40.95
C ARG A 40 -20.75 110.33 -40.09
N GLN A 41 -20.29 111.40 -39.44
CA GLN A 41 -19.14 111.37 -38.54
C GLN A 41 -19.42 110.49 -37.31
N GLU A 42 -20.54 110.69 -36.62
CA GLU A 42 -20.96 109.87 -35.47
C GLU A 42 -21.09 108.39 -35.87
N ARG A 43 -21.66 108.10 -37.05
CA ARG A 43 -21.75 106.72 -37.55
C ARG A 43 -20.37 106.12 -37.84
N GLN A 44 -19.44 106.92 -38.35
CA GLN A 44 -18.05 106.48 -38.59
C GLN A 44 -17.31 106.24 -37.27
N GLU A 45 -17.46 107.13 -36.29
CA GLU A 45 -16.92 106.98 -34.94
C GLU A 45 -17.46 105.72 -34.27
N MET A 46 -18.78 105.54 -34.26
CA MET A 46 -19.44 104.32 -33.75
C MET A 46 -18.97 103.05 -34.47
N SER A 47 -18.80 103.11 -35.80
CA SER A 47 -18.26 101.97 -36.56
C SER A 47 -16.82 101.64 -36.19
N ASN A 48 -16.00 102.66 -35.90
CA ASN A 48 -14.62 102.48 -35.46
C ASN A 48 -14.57 101.91 -34.03
N GLU A 49 -15.40 102.42 -33.12
CA GLU A 49 -15.53 101.90 -31.76
C GLU A 49 -15.99 100.44 -31.74
N LEU A 50 -16.98 100.08 -32.56
CA LEU A 50 -17.44 98.70 -32.71
C LEU A 50 -16.33 97.79 -33.25
N LYS A 51 -15.54 98.29 -34.21
CA LYS A 51 -14.39 97.55 -34.73
C LYS A 51 -13.32 97.35 -33.67
N GLU A 52 -12.99 98.39 -32.92
CA GLU A 52 -12.00 98.33 -31.83
C GLU A 52 -12.48 97.38 -30.71
N MET A 53 -13.75 97.41 -30.35
CA MET A 53 -14.33 96.49 -29.37
C MET A 53 -14.30 95.04 -29.88
N SER A 54 -14.62 94.81 -31.16
CA SER A 54 -14.52 93.49 -31.80
C SER A 54 -13.07 92.98 -31.81
N ASP A 55 -12.09 93.82 -32.12
CA ASP A 55 -10.68 93.45 -32.16
C ASP A 55 -10.17 93.13 -30.74
N LYS A 56 -10.56 93.93 -29.73
CA LYS A 56 -10.28 93.64 -28.30
C LYS A 56 -10.91 92.33 -27.84
N LEU A 57 -12.14 92.02 -28.27
CA LEU A 57 -12.80 90.75 -27.94
C LEU A 57 -12.05 89.57 -28.56
N ARG A 58 -11.59 89.69 -29.81
CA ARG A 58 -10.77 88.65 -30.46
C ARG A 58 -9.44 88.44 -29.75
N GLU A 59 -8.76 89.52 -29.39
CA GLU A 59 -7.49 89.44 -28.65
C GLU A 59 -7.66 88.79 -27.28
N ASN A 60 -8.70 89.18 -26.52
CA ASN A 60 -9.01 88.56 -25.23
C ASN A 60 -9.36 87.07 -25.36
N LEU A 61 -10.13 86.68 -26.38
CA LEU A 61 -10.47 85.28 -26.64
C LEU A 61 -9.22 84.48 -27.00
N ALA A 62 -8.36 85.00 -27.88
CA ALA A 62 -7.11 84.35 -28.25
C ALA A 62 -6.17 84.21 -27.04
N TYR A 63 -6.08 85.25 -26.20
CA TYR A 63 -5.30 85.23 -24.97
C TYR A 63 -5.80 84.14 -24.01
N HIS A 64 -7.09 84.12 -23.68
CA HIS A 64 -7.66 83.13 -22.77
C HIS A 64 -7.62 81.71 -23.33
N GLU A 65 -7.79 81.52 -24.64
CA GLU A 65 -7.65 80.22 -25.28
C GLU A 65 -6.21 79.70 -25.18
N SER A 66 -5.21 80.55 -25.43
CA SER A 66 -3.80 80.20 -25.28
C SER A 66 -3.45 79.84 -23.83
N ALA A 67 -3.94 80.61 -22.86
CA ALA A 67 -3.73 80.36 -21.44
C ALA A 67 -4.38 79.04 -21.00
N ARG A 68 -5.59 78.75 -21.48
CA ARG A 68 -6.29 77.49 -21.21
C ARG A 68 -5.56 76.29 -21.80
N LEU A 69 -5.10 76.38 -23.05
CA LEU A 69 -4.34 75.31 -23.70
C LEU A 69 -3.01 75.05 -23.00
N SER A 70 -2.32 76.11 -22.56
CA SER A 70 -1.10 75.98 -21.78
C SER A 70 -1.35 75.31 -20.42
N ALA A 71 -2.37 75.74 -19.68
CA ALA A 71 -2.74 75.11 -18.41
C ALA A 71 -3.14 73.64 -18.58
N PHE A 72 -3.86 73.31 -19.67
CA PHE A 72 -4.21 71.93 -19.99
C PHE A 72 -2.98 71.09 -20.34
N GLY A 73 -2.01 71.66 -21.05
CA GLY A 73 -0.71 71.02 -21.32
C GLY A 73 0.02 70.64 -20.03
N VAL A 74 0.14 71.59 -19.08
CA VAL A 74 0.77 71.34 -17.77
C VAL A 74 0.06 70.23 -17.00
N LEU A 75 -1.27 70.22 -17.00
CA LEU A 75 -2.07 69.19 -16.33
C LEU A 75 -1.84 67.80 -16.96
N LEU A 76 -1.80 67.71 -18.30
CA LEU A 76 -1.50 66.45 -18.98
C LEU A 76 -0.09 65.95 -18.68
N ASP A 77 0.91 66.83 -18.67
CA ASP A 77 2.29 66.48 -18.34
C ASP A 77 2.40 65.99 -16.89
N GLU A 78 1.68 66.63 -15.96
CA GLU A 78 1.61 66.18 -14.56
C GLU A 78 0.96 64.80 -14.44
N ILE A 79 -0.18 64.56 -15.11
CA ILE A 79 -0.84 63.24 -15.13
C ILE A 79 0.08 62.17 -15.71
N GLN A 80 0.79 62.48 -16.80
CA GLN A 80 1.72 61.54 -17.41
C GLN A 80 2.89 61.22 -16.47
N THR A 81 3.46 62.23 -15.81
CA THR A 81 4.53 62.06 -14.83
C THR A 81 4.07 61.20 -13.65
N GLN A 82 2.88 61.48 -13.11
CA GLN A 82 2.27 60.66 -12.04
C GLN A 82 2.02 59.22 -12.50
N ARG A 83 1.55 59.02 -13.74
CA ARG A 83 1.32 57.68 -14.30
C ARG A 83 2.62 56.90 -14.43
N ILE A 84 3.69 57.51 -14.93
CA ILE A 84 5.01 56.88 -15.03
C ILE A 84 5.55 56.55 -13.63
N GLY A 85 5.44 57.48 -12.68
CA GLY A 85 5.85 57.26 -11.29
C GLY A 85 5.13 56.09 -10.63
N ARG A 86 3.79 56.04 -10.74
CA ARG A 86 3.00 54.91 -10.22
C ARG A 86 3.34 53.60 -10.90
N LYS A 87 3.61 53.61 -12.21
CA LYS A 87 4.05 52.41 -12.93
C LYS A 87 5.37 51.87 -12.34
N SER A 88 6.37 52.74 -12.16
CA SER A 88 7.64 52.34 -11.55
C SER A 88 7.49 51.88 -10.09
N GLU A 89 6.59 52.49 -9.32
CA GLU A 89 6.29 52.08 -7.94
C GLU A 89 5.67 50.68 -7.90
N VAL A 90 4.70 50.40 -8.77
CA VAL A 90 4.10 49.07 -8.90
C VAL A 90 5.12 48.02 -9.33
N GLU A 91 5.98 48.33 -10.30
CA GLU A 91 7.07 47.44 -10.72
C GLU A 91 8.05 47.15 -9.56
N SER A 92 8.37 48.15 -8.75
CA SER A 92 9.21 47.98 -7.56
C SER A 92 8.55 47.09 -6.51
N ILE A 93 7.27 47.31 -6.20
CA ILE A 93 6.51 46.50 -5.23
C ILE A 93 6.42 45.04 -5.70
N LEU A 94 6.17 44.81 -6.99
CA LEU A 94 6.13 43.47 -7.56
C LEU A 94 7.49 42.77 -7.45
N SER A 95 8.58 43.46 -7.79
CA SER A 95 9.93 42.91 -7.68
C SER A 95 10.29 42.56 -6.24
N GLU A 96 9.94 43.41 -5.26
CA GLU A 96 10.20 43.16 -3.85
C GLU A 96 9.36 41.99 -3.31
N ALA A 97 8.08 41.92 -3.69
CA ALA A 97 7.19 40.84 -3.33
C ALA A 97 7.67 39.49 -3.89
N GLU A 98 8.14 39.45 -5.14
CA GLU A 98 8.72 38.26 -5.76
C GLU A 98 10.00 37.81 -5.05
N ALA A 99 10.90 38.75 -4.73
CA ALA A 99 12.12 38.45 -3.99
C ALA A 99 11.82 37.88 -2.59
N SER A 100 10.85 38.47 -1.88
CA SER A 100 10.39 37.99 -0.57
C SER A 100 9.75 36.59 -0.66
N ARG A 101 8.93 36.35 -1.69
CA ARG A 101 8.33 35.04 -1.96
C ARG A 101 9.40 33.98 -2.26
N LEU A 102 10.43 34.29 -3.03
CA LEU A 102 11.53 33.37 -3.31
C LEU A 102 12.38 33.09 -2.07
N ALA A 103 12.65 34.11 -1.24
CA ALA A 103 13.38 33.95 0.02
C ALA A 103 12.63 33.03 1.00
N THR A 104 11.32 33.24 1.17
CA THR A 104 10.48 32.39 2.02
C THR A 104 10.39 30.95 1.50
N PHE A 105 10.25 30.77 0.18
CA PHE A 105 10.26 29.45 -0.45
C PHE A 105 11.58 28.71 -0.24
N ASN A 106 12.72 29.36 -0.44
CA ASN A 106 14.04 28.76 -0.22
C ASN A 106 14.27 28.37 1.24
N SER A 107 13.86 29.22 2.20
CA SER A 107 13.92 28.90 3.63
C SER A 107 13.08 27.67 4.00
N LEU A 108 11.90 27.53 3.39
CA LEU A 108 11.05 26.36 3.57
C LEU A 108 11.70 25.10 3.00
N LEU A 109 12.30 25.18 1.81
CA LEU A 109 13.06 24.06 1.21
C LEU A 109 14.24 23.64 2.10
N ASP A 110 15.03 24.59 2.60
CA ASP A 110 16.15 24.29 3.50
C ASP A 110 15.68 23.60 4.78
N THR A 111 14.55 24.03 5.34
CA THR A 111 13.93 23.42 6.52
C THR A 111 13.50 21.98 6.24
N ILE A 112 12.85 21.72 5.09
CA ILE A 112 12.41 20.38 4.68
C ILE A 112 13.63 19.46 4.46
N LEU A 113 14.67 19.95 3.78
CA LEU A 113 15.90 19.21 3.55
C LEU A 113 16.64 18.92 4.87
N GLY A 114 16.67 19.87 5.80
CA GLY A 114 17.20 19.68 7.16
C GLY A 114 16.49 18.54 7.89
N ARG A 115 15.16 18.61 8.01
CA ARG A 115 14.33 17.57 8.63
C ARG A 115 14.49 16.21 7.96
N ARG A 116 14.65 16.17 6.62
CA ARG A 116 14.90 14.92 5.89
C ARG A 116 16.24 14.29 6.26
N ARG A 117 17.30 15.09 6.44
CA ARG A 117 18.62 14.58 6.88
C ARG A 117 18.56 14.06 8.30
N GLU A 118 17.92 14.79 9.20
CA GLU A 118 17.73 14.41 10.62
C GLU A 118 16.96 13.08 10.73
N ARG A 119 15.80 12.97 10.09
CA ARG A 119 15.02 11.72 10.07
C ARG A 119 15.81 10.56 9.46
N LYS A 120 16.64 10.81 8.44
CA LYS A 120 17.51 9.78 7.86
C LYS A 120 18.55 9.29 8.88
N SER A 121 19.14 10.18 9.68
CA SER A 121 20.05 9.77 10.76
C SER A 121 19.32 9.01 11.87
N GLU A 122 18.14 9.45 12.29
CA GLU A 122 17.33 8.76 13.32
C GLU A 122 16.93 7.35 12.88
N VAL A 123 16.48 7.18 11.64
CA VAL A 123 16.15 5.86 11.09
C VAL A 123 17.39 4.96 11.04
N LYS A 124 18.56 5.52 10.70
CA LYS A 124 19.81 4.76 10.68
C LYS A 124 20.24 4.32 12.08
N THR A 125 20.13 5.19 13.08
CA THR A 125 20.50 4.86 14.47
C THR A 125 19.55 3.81 15.04
N THR A 126 18.24 4.02 14.92
CA THR A 126 17.23 3.07 15.41
C THR A 126 17.34 1.69 14.74
N LEU A 127 17.64 1.64 13.44
CA LEU A 127 17.89 0.38 12.74
C LEU A 127 19.15 -0.33 13.25
N SER A 128 20.26 0.42 13.45
CA SER A 128 21.49 -0.16 14.00
C SER A 128 21.35 -0.66 15.43
N GLU A 129 20.57 0.04 16.26
CA GLU A 129 20.26 -0.37 17.64
C GLU A 129 19.38 -1.63 17.65
N ALA A 130 18.36 -1.68 16.79
CA ALA A 130 17.50 -2.85 16.65
C ALA A 130 18.27 -4.08 16.15
N GLU A 131 19.18 -3.92 15.19
CA GLU A 131 20.07 -4.99 14.71
C GLU A 131 21.03 -5.47 15.80
N ALA A 132 21.63 -4.54 16.57
CA ALA A 132 22.47 -4.88 17.72
C ALA A 132 21.68 -5.66 18.78
N SER A 133 20.46 -5.23 19.12
CA SER A 133 19.59 -5.95 20.06
C SER A 133 19.20 -7.35 19.54
N ARG A 134 18.83 -7.46 18.26
CA ARG A 134 18.49 -8.75 17.64
C ARG A 134 19.65 -9.73 17.65
N THR A 135 20.86 -9.27 17.29
CA THR A 135 22.06 -10.12 17.30
C THR A 135 22.42 -10.57 18.71
N GLU A 136 22.24 -9.73 19.72
CA GLU A 136 22.46 -10.10 21.12
C GLU A 136 21.43 -11.13 21.61
N ASN A 137 20.15 -10.91 21.34
CA ASN A 137 19.09 -11.87 21.67
C ASN A 137 19.33 -13.23 20.99
N PHE A 138 19.80 -13.22 19.74
CA PHE A 138 20.13 -14.45 19.01
C PHE A 138 21.30 -15.21 19.65
N LYS A 139 22.34 -14.52 20.14
CA LYS A 139 23.43 -15.16 20.90
C LYS A 139 22.93 -15.81 22.19
N VAL A 140 22.05 -15.12 22.93
CA VAL A 140 21.46 -15.68 24.16
C VAL A 140 20.68 -16.96 23.84
N LEU A 141 19.86 -16.94 22.79
CA LEU A 141 19.12 -18.12 22.34
C LEU A 141 20.04 -19.27 21.93
N LEU A 142 21.12 -18.99 21.18
CA LEU A 142 22.09 -20.01 20.79
C LEU A 142 22.76 -20.66 22.01
N ASN A 143 23.16 -19.86 23.00
CA ASN A 143 23.77 -20.37 24.23
C ASN A 143 22.79 -21.22 25.05
N ASP A 144 21.51 -20.85 25.12
CA ASP A 144 20.46 -21.65 25.76
C ASP A 144 20.27 -23.01 25.05
N ILE A 145 20.18 -22.99 23.71
CA ILE A 145 20.06 -24.22 22.89
C ILE A 145 21.25 -25.15 23.11
N GLN A 146 22.48 -24.61 23.09
CA GLN A 146 23.69 -25.39 23.34
C GLN A 146 23.73 -25.97 24.76
N SER A 147 23.31 -25.20 25.77
CA SER A 147 23.24 -25.67 27.15
C SER A 147 22.23 -26.81 27.30
N LYS A 148 21.04 -26.68 26.71
CA LYS A 148 20.02 -27.74 26.68
C LYS A 148 20.43 -28.96 25.86
N GLN A 149 21.23 -28.79 24.80
CA GLN A 149 21.80 -29.91 24.06
C GLN A 149 22.78 -30.69 24.93
N LYS A 150 23.68 -30.00 25.63
CA LYS A 150 24.63 -30.62 26.55
C LYS A 150 23.92 -31.36 27.70
N GLU A 151 22.89 -30.75 28.30
CA GLU A 151 22.09 -31.41 29.34
C GLU A 151 21.42 -32.68 28.81
N ARG A 152 20.84 -32.63 27.60
CA ARG A 152 20.28 -33.83 26.95
C ARG A 152 21.32 -34.90 26.67
N GLU A 153 22.53 -34.53 26.24
CA GLU A 153 23.62 -35.48 26.04
C GLU A 153 24.02 -36.18 27.36
N GLU A 154 24.09 -35.44 28.46
CA GLU A 154 24.36 -35.98 29.80
C GLU A 154 23.23 -36.91 30.28
N GLN A 155 21.97 -36.53 30.07
CA GLN A 155 20.79 -37.36 30.37
C GLN A 155 20.79 -38.66 29.56
N VAL A 156 20.99 -38.59 28.24
CA VAL A 156 21.04 -39.78 27.36
C VAL A 156 22.20 -40.70 27.77
N THR A 157 23.37 -40.13 28.08
CA THR A 157 24.53 -40.90 28.52
C THR A 157 24.27 -41.62 29.85
N SER A 158 23.60 -40.97 30.80
CA SER A 158 23.25 -41.60 32.08
C SER A 158 22.20 -42.71 31.89
N PHE A 159 21.17 -42.48 31.06
CA PHE A 159 20.18 -43.49 30.70
C PHE A 159 20.81 -44.73 30.04
N LEU A 160 21.71 -44.53 29.08
CA LEU A 160 22.43 -45.62 28.41
C LEU A 160 23.29 -46.45 29.39
N LYS A 161 23.92 -45.80 30.38
CA LYS A 161 24.68 -46.51 31.43
C LYS A 161 23.78 -47.37 32.31
N VAL A 162 22.64 -46.83 32.75
CA VAL A 162 21.65 -47.58 33.55
C VAL A 162 21.14 -48.78 32.76
N SER A 163 20.69 -48.56 31.53
CA SER A 163 20.22 -49.64 30.65
C SER A 163 21.30 -50.70 30.38
N HIS A 164 22.56 -50.31 30.17
CA HIS A 164 23.66 -51.25 30.01
C HIS A 164 23.86 -52.12 31.26
N ASN A 165 23.84 -51.52 32.45
CA ASN A 165 23.99 -52.24 33.71
C ASN A 165 22.81 -53.20 33.92
N GLU A 166 21.57 -52.77 33.68
CA GLU A 166 20.37 -53.61 33.77
C GLU A 166 20.45 -54.81 32.82
N HIS A 167 20.88 -54.60 31.57
CA HIS A 167 21.09 -55.69 30.61
C HIS A 167 22.18 -56.66 31.07
N GLN A 168 23.27 -56.16 31.66
CA GLN A 168 24.34 -56.99 32.20
C GLN A 168 23.85 -57.80 33.41
N GLU A 169 23.08 -57.21 34.31
CA GLU A 169 22.47 -57.90 35.46
C GLU A 169 21.48 -58.97 35.00
N MET A 170 20.63 -58.66 34.03
CA MET A 170 19.70 -59.61 33.43
C MET A 170 20.43 -60.79 32.77
N ALA A 171 21.50 -60.52 32.01
CA ALA A 171 22.32 -61.56 31.40
C ALA A 171 22.94 -62.48 32.47
N ASN A 172 23.52 -61.89 33.53
CA ASN A 172 24.07 -62.65 34.65
C ASN A 172 23.01 -63.49 35.38
N ALA A 173 21.79 -62.96 35.54
CA ALA A 173 20.68 -63.68 36.15
C ALA A 173 20.23 -64.88 35.29
N LEU A 174 20.14 -64.69 33.96
CA LEU A 174 19.85 -65.78 33.02
C LEU A 174 20.94 -66.86 33.04
N ASP A 175 22.22 -66.48 33.07
CA ASP A 175 23.32 -67.44 33.16
C ASP A 175 23.26 -68.27 34.44
N LYS A 176 22.98 -67.63 35.59
CA LYS A 176 22.77 -68.32 36.87
C LYS A 176 21.56 -69.27 36.81
N ALA A 177 20.44 -68.83 36.24
CA ALA A 177 19.25 -69.65 36.10
C ALA A 177 19.49 -70.87 35.20
N LEU A 178 20.22 -70.70 34.08
CA LEU A 178 20.61 -71.78 33.19
C LEU A 178 21.61 -72.75 33.86
N ALA A 179 22.57 -72.25 34.62
CA ALA A 179 23.49 -73.09 35.39
C ALA A 179 22.75 -73.94 36.42
N LYS A 180 21.81 -73.34 37.16
CA LYS A 180 20.95 -74.04 38.13
C LYS A 180 20.09 -75.10 37.43
N ALA A 181 19.40 -74.75 36.35
CA ALA A 181 18.55 -75.68 35.61
C ALA A 181 19.35 -76.87 35.03
N ARG A 182 20.61 -76.67 34.63
CA ARG A 182 21.51 -77.75 34.21
C ARG A 182 21.89 -78.67 35.38
N ALA A 183 22.18 -78.10 36.55
CA ALA A 183 22.49 -78.86 37.76
C ALA A 183 21.27 -79.71 38.20
N ASP A 184 20.10 -79.08 38.32
CA ASP A 184 18.84 -79.74 38.69
C ASP A 184 18.51 -80.88 37.70
N ARG A 185 18.73 -80.66 36.40
CA ARG A 185 18.55 -81.71 35.37
C ARG A 185 19.54 -82.87 35.53
N SER A 186 20.82 -82.58 35.77
CA SER A 186 21.84 -83.61 35.99
C SER A 186 21.54 -84.44 37.24
N GLU A 187 21.04 -83.82 38.30
CA GLU A 187 20.62 -84.51 39.52
C GLU A 187 19.39 -85.39 39.27
N ALA A 188 18.36 -84.87 38.60
CA ALA A 188 17.19 -85.63 38.22
C ALA A 188 17.52 -86.80 37.28
N GLU A 189 18.44 -86.62 36.33
CA GLU A 189 18.93 -87.69 35.46
C GLU A 189 19.69 -88.76 36.24
N ALA A 190 20.51 -88.38 37.22
CA ALA A 190 21.20 -89.32 38.10
C ALA A 190 20.21 -90.13 38.96
N ALA A 191 19.19 -89.47 39.53
CA ALA A 191 18.14 -90.13 40.30
C ALA A 191 17.36 -91.14 39.45
N ARG A 192 16.94 -90.75 38.23
CA ARG A 192 16.27 -91.66 37.29
C ARG A 192 17.13 -92.86 36.89
N LEU A 193 18.44 -92.65 36.69
CA LEU A 193 19.36 -93.75 36.40
C LEU A 193 19.47 -94.72 37.57
N GLU A 194 19.42 -94.22 38.80
CA GLU A 194 19.44 -95.07 39.99
C GLU A 194 18.12 -95.85 40.17
N GLU A 195 16.97 -95.19 40.03
CA GLU A 195 15.66 -95.85 39.98
C GLU A 195 15.61 -96.94 38.89
N PHE A 196 16.15 -96.63 37.71
CA PHE A 196 16.23 -97.59 36.61
C PHE A 196 17.14 -98.79 36.93
N LYS A 197 18.25 -98.59 37.65
CA LYS A 197 19.09 -99.71 38.12
C LYS A 197 18.35 -100.58 39.14
N VAL A 198 17.62 -99.97 40.08
CA VAL A 198 16.81 -100.70 41.06
C VAL A 198 15.77 -101.55 40.34
N LEU A 199 15.05 -100.97 39.38
CA LEU A 199 14.09 -101.69 38.54
C LEU A 199 14.74 -102.84 37.76
N LEU A 200 15.92 -102.63 37.15
CA LEU A 200 16.63 -103.70 36.46
C LEU A 200 17.08 -104.83 37.39
N ASN A 201 17.43 -104.52 38.64
CA ASN A 201 17.80 -105.52 39.63
C ASN A 201 16.59 -106.30 40.12
N SER A 202 15.44 -105.64 40.35
CA SER A 202 14.20 -106.35 40.69
C SER A 202 13.77 -107.29 39.56
N TYR A 203 13.88 -106.86 38.29
CA TYR A 203 13.65 -107.75 37.14
C TYR A 203 14.61 -108.94 37.09
N LYS A 204 15.90 -108.74 37.43
CA LYS A 204 16.85 -109.86 37.51
C LYS A 204 16.47 -110.85 38.61
N GLU A 205 16.11 -110.34 39.79
CA GLU A 205 15.66 -111.17 40.91
C GLU A 205 14.37 -111.93 40.56
N GLU A 206 13.42 -111.29 39.88
CA GLU A 206 12.22 -111.94 39.35
C GLU A 206 12.55 -113.03 38.34
N ILE A 207 13.47 -112.79 37.40
CA ILE A 207 13.93 -113.78 36.43
C ILE A 207 14.63 -114.95 37.14
N ASP A 208 15.48 -114.68 38.11
CA ASP A 208 16.17 -115.72 38.89
C ASP A 208 15.19 -116.51 39.75
N GLY A 209 14.20 -115.84 40.34
CA GLY A 209 13.08 -116.43 41.07
C GLY A 209 12.21 -117.32 40.18
N MET A 210 11.82 -116.84 39.00
CA MET A 210 11.12 -117.61 37.99
C MET A 210 11.95 -118.81 37.51
N ALA A 211 13.26 -118.64 37.30
CA ALA A 211 14.14 -119.74 36.93
C ALA A 211 14.22 -120.79 38.05
N ALA A 212 14.27 -120.39 39.32
CA ALA A 212 14.22 -121.28 40.47
C ALA A 212 12.86 -122.01 40.57
N MET A 213 11.75 -121.30 40.42
CA MET A 213 10.41 -121.88 40.34
C MET A 213 10.30 -122.89 39.20
N TRP A 214 10.85 -122.57 38.02
CA TRP A 214 10.84 -123.46 36.86
C TRP A 214 11.69 -124.71 37.09
N ARG A 215 12.85 -124.60 37.76
CA ARG A 215 13.65 -125.76 38.19
C ARG A 215 12.88 -126.64 39.19
N ASN A 216 12.19 -126.03 40.16
CA ASN A 216 11.38 -126.76 41.14
C ASN A 216 10.17 -127.44 40.47
N PHE A 217 9.44 -126.73 39.61
CA PHE A 217 8.36 -127.29 38.83
C PHE A 217 8.83 -128.45 37.95
N SER A 218 9.97 -128.29 37.28
CA SER A 218 10.60 -129.36 36.49
C SER A 218 10.96 -130.57 37.34
N LYS A 219 11.48 -130.37 38.56
CA LYS A 219 11.73 -131.45 39.54
C LYS A 219 10.43 -132.15 39.95
N ILE A 220 9.37 -131.41 40.29
CA ILE A 220 8.06 -131.98 40.64
C ILE A 220 7.49 -132.79 39.47
N MET A 221 7.59 -132.27 38.24
CA MET A 221 7.14 -132.98 37.04
C MET A 221 8.00 -134.22 36.76
N GLN A 222 9.31 -134.17 37.00
CA GLN A 222 10.18 -135.36 36.97
C GLN A 222 9.77 -136.39 38.03
N GLN A 223 9.48 -135.96 39.26
CA GLN A 223 9.02 -136.83 40.34
C GLN A 223 7.66 -137.47 40.02
N ARG A 224 6.71 -136.71 39.44
CA ARG A 224 5.44 -137.26 38.94
C ARG A 224 5.64 -138.28 37.83
N ARG A 225 6.62 -138.08 36.93
CA ARG A 225 6.96 -139.07 35.89
C ARG A 225 7.62 -140.34 36.47
N ALA A 226 8.24 -140.25 37.64
CA ALA A 226 8.86 -141.37 38.35
C ALA A 226 7.87 -142.19 39.22
N GLY A 227 6.57 -141.85 39.23
CA GLY A 227 5.54 -142.67 39.89
C GLY A 227 5.47 -142.55 41.42
N VAL A 228 6.10 -141.53 42.01
CA VAL A 228 6.05 -141.25 43.46
C VAL A 228 4.91 -140.25 43.77
N PRO A 229 3.98 -140.53 44.69
CA PRO A 229 2.89 -139.61 45.03
C PRO A 229 3.47 -138.33 45.66
N PRO A 230 3.12 -137.13 45.16
CA PRO A 230 3.63 -135.88 45.73
C PRO A 230 2.94 -135.55 47.06
N GLU A 231 3.73 -135.34 48.11
CA GLU A 231 3.32 -134.69 49.36
C GLU A 231 2.84 -133.27 49.07
N ALA A 232 1.63 -132.94 49.55
CA ALA A 232 1.02 -131.63 49.35
C ALA A 232 1.79 -130.53 50.09
N PRO A 233 2.19 -129.43 49.44
CA PRO A 233 2.72 -128.27 50.16
C PRO A 233 1.59 -127.55 50.93
N PRO A 234 1.89 -126.99 52.11
CA PRO A 234 0.92 -126.22 52.89
C PRO A 234 0.56 -124.92 52.16
N VAL A 235 -0.74 -124.74 51.89
CA VAL A 235 -1.34 -123.49 51.44
C VAL A 235 -1.21 -122.49 52.60
N LYS A 236 -0.26 -121.56 52.50
CA LYS A 236 -0.29 -120.32 53.27
C LYS A 236 -1.03 -119.28 52.42
N GLU A 237 -2.27 -119.00 52.83
CA GLU A 237 -2.97 -117.76 52.50
C GLU A 237 -2.10 -116.61 53.01
N GLU A 238 -1.47 -115.88 52.09
CA GLU A 238 -0.80 -114.62 52.41
C GLU A 238 -1.60 -113.50 51.78
N ALA A 239 -2.00 -112.57 52.65
CA ALA A 239 -3.05 -111.60 52.49
C ALA A 239 -2.74 -110.57 51.39
N VAL A 240 -3.78 -110.22 50.67
CA VAL A 240 -3.89 -109.01 49.85
C VAL A 240 -3.83 -107.80 50.80
N PRO A 241 -2.87 -106.87 50.69
CA PRO A 241 -3.01 -105.56 51.29
C PRO A 241 -3.91 -104.69 50.41
N GLU A 242 -5.16 -104.62 50.86
CA GLU A 242 -6.11 -103.53 50.67
C GLU A 242 -5.46 -102.22 51.19
N VAL A 243 -5.29 -101.23 50.31
CA VAL A 243 -4.96 -99.84 50.70
C VAL A 243 -6.00 -98.94 50.06
N GLU A 244 -7.02 -98.67 50.87
CA GLU A 244 -7.93 -97.52 50.86
C GLU A 244 -7.10 -96.21 50.86
N GLU A 245 -7.45 -95.24 50.01
CA GLU A 245 -8.07 -93.94 50.41
C GLU A 245 -7.05 -92.98 51.09
N GLU A 246 -6.73 -91.80 50.53
CA GLU A 246 -7.52 -90.57 50.66
C GLU A 246 -7.21 -89.55 49.54
N VAL A 247 -8.28 -88.91 49.06
CA VAL A 247 -8.27 -87.62 48.35
C VAL A 247 -8.47 -86.52 49.42
N PRO A 248 -7.90 -85.32 49.26
CA PRO A 248 -8.79 -84.17 49.35
C PRO A 248 -8.55 -83.11 48.26
N VAL A 249 -9.67 -82.72 47.67
CA VAL A 249 -9.92 -81.47 46.95
C VAL A 249 -9.92 -80.34 47.99
N GLU A 250 -9.19 -79.23 47.75
CA GLU A 250 -9.48 -77.97 48.45
C GLU A 250 -9.45 -76.80 47.46
N ALA A 251 -10.62 -76.18 47.36
CA ALA A 251 -10.93 -74.98 46.61
C ALA A 251 -10.73 -73.74 47.50
N ALA A 252 -10.34 -72.59 46.94
CA ALA A 252 -10.77 -71.25 47.38
C ALA A 252 -10.14 -70.13 46.53
N ALA A 253 -10.96 -69.48 45.69
CA ALA A 253 -10.90 -68.02 45.55
C ALA A 253 -11.46 -67.39 46.86
N PRO A 254 -11.19 -66.14 47.28
CA PRO A 254 -11.68 -64.93 46.57
C PRO A 254 -10.89 -63.62 46.83
N ALA A 255 -11.43 -62.50 46.30
CA ALA A 255 -11.40 -61.12 46.85
C ALA A 255 -10.66 -60.03 46.06
N GLU A 256 -11.43 -59.31 45.22
CA GLU A 256 -11.48 -57.83 45.22
C GLU A 256 -11.89 -57.30 46.62
N PRO A 257 -11.49 -56.08 47.07
CA PRO A 257 -12.09 -54.78 46.65
C PRO A 257 -11.01 -53.64 46.61
N ALA A 258 -11.21 -52.34 46.36
CA ALA A 258 -12.30 -51.39 46.32
C ALA A 258 -11.84 -50.22 45.40
N GLU A 259 -12.69 -49.67 44.53
CA GLU A 259 -13.31 -48.33 44.71
C GLU A 259 -12.55 -47.33 45.60
N GLU A 260 -11.98 -46.29 44.98
CA GLU A 260 -11.87 -44.97 45.59
C GLU A 260 -12.28 -43.89 44.55
N GLU A 261 -13.09 -42.98 45.06
CA GLU A 261 -13.96 -42.03 44.39
C GLU A 261 -13.21 -40.89 43.65
N ALA A 262 -13.86 -40.40 42.59
CA ALA A 262 -13.64 -39.07 42.00
C ALA A 262 -14.04 -37.95 43.00
N PRO A 263 -13.69 -36.65 42.79
CA PRO A 263 -14.39 -35.78 41.79
C PRO A 263 -13.53 -34.58 41.29
N PRO A 264 -14.10 -33.55 40.62
CA PRO A 264 -15.00 -33.52 39.48
C PRO A 264 -14.41 -32.72 38.29
N ALA A 265 -15.18 -32.71 37.20
CA ALA A 265 -14.98 -31.94 35.99
C ALA A 265 -14.80 -30.42 36.21
N GLU A 266 -13.84 -29.83 35.49
CA GLU A 266 -13.99 -28.49 34.94
C GLU A 266 -14.07 -28.58 33.41
N GLU A 267 -15.23 -28.15 32.95
CA GLU A 267 -15.67 -27.97 31.58
C GLU A 267 -15.00 -26.69 31.06
N GLU A 268 -13.98 -26.83 30.21
CA GLU A 268 -13.49 -25.70 29.41
C GLU A 268 -13.54 -26.03 27.92
N THR A 269 -14.30 -25.19 27.25
CA THR A 269 -14.79 -25.25 25.89
C THR A 269 -13.70 -25.34 24.84
N ALA A 270 -13.84 -26.30 23.94
CA ALA A 270 -13.14 -26.31 22.66
C ALA A 270 -13.56 -25.11 21.79
N PRO A 271 -12.62 -24.39 21.15
CA PRO A 271 -12.91 -23.72 19.90
C PRO A 271 -12.85 -24.76 18.78
N LYS A 272 -14.02 -25.00 18.19
CA LYS A 272 -14.20 -25.66 16.90
C LYS A 272 -13.44 -24.85 15.84
N VAL A 273 -12.33 -25.37 15.32
CA VAL A 273 -11.71 -24.87 14.09
C VAL A 273 -11.86 -25.94 13.03
N GLU A 274 -12.57 -25.53 11.99
CA GLU A 274 -12.94 -26.30 10.80
C GLU A 274 -11.73 -26.69 9.95
N ALA A 275 -11.84 -27.88 9.37
CA ALA A 275 -11.31 -28.26 8.06
C ALA A 275 -9.81 -28.07 7.81
N GLU A 276 -9.06 -29.15 8.06
CA GLU A 276 -7.85 -29.45 7.30
C GLU A 276 -8.20 -29.56 5.81
N VAL A 277 -7.90 -28.51 5.06
CA VAL A 277 -7.67 -28.59 3.61
C VAL A 277 -6.34 -29.33 3.43
N PRO A 278 -6.24 -30.34 2.54
CA PRO A 278 -4.97 -30.99 2.28
C PRO A 278 -4.05 -29.97 1.61
N VAL A 279 -3.02 -29.55 2.34
CA VAL A 279 -1.91 -28.76 1.79
C VAL A 279 -1.14 -29.68 0.87
N GLU A 280 -1.40 -29.50 -0.42
CA GLU A 280 -0.62 -30.03 -1.51
C GLU A 280 0.85 -29.65 -1.29
N GLU A 281 1.68 -30.69 -1.26
CA GLU A 281 3.12 -30.64 -1.15
C GLU A 281 3.69 -29.86 -2.34
N THR A 282 3.70 -28.53 -2.24
CA THR A 282 4.45 -27.68 -3.15
C THR A 282 5.92 -27.90 -2.84
N LEU A 283 6.59 -28.55 -3.80
CA LEU A 283 8.02 -28.59 -3.99
C LEU A 283 8.69 -27.27 -3.55
N PRO A 284 9.93 -27.32 -3.03
CA PRO A 284 10.69 -26.12 -2.74
C PRO A 284 10.82 -25.34 -4.06
N VAL A 285 10.02 -24.29 -4.19
CA VAL A 285 10.29 -23.23 -5.14
C VAL A 285 11.59 -22.64 -4.62
N GLU A 286 12.70 -22.98 -5.29
CA GLU A 286 13.89 -22.14 -5.29
C GLU A 286 13.39 -20.72 -5.51
N GLU A 287 13.42 -19.95 -4.44
CA GLU A 287 13.30 -18.50 -4.47
C GLU A 287 14.51 -18.01 -5.24
N GLU A 288 14.41 -18.12 -6.56
CA GLU A 288 15.24 -17.41 -7.51
C GLU A 288 14.98 -15.94 -7.17
N GLU A 289 15.91 -15.37 -6.39
CA GLU A 289 16.05 -13.94 -6.19
C GLU A 289 15.99 -13.30 -7.57
N ALA A 290 14.80 -12.86 -7.96
CA ALA A 290 14.64 -12.00 -9.11
C ALA A 290 15.57 -10.81 -8.84
N PRO A 291 16.57 -10.58 -9.71
CA PRO A 291 17.49 -9.46 -9.50
C PRO A 291 16.65 -8.20 -9.32
N PRO A 292 17.06 -7.28 -8.45
CA PRO A 292 16.36 -6.01 -8.30
C PRO A 292 16.22 -5.42 -9.69
N VAL A 293 14.97 -5.33 -10.17
CA VAL A 293 14.65 -4.60 -11.39
C VAL A 293 14.98 -3.16 -11.07
N GLU A 294 16.23 -2.80 -11.32
CA GLU A 294 16.68 -1.43 -11.49
C GLU A 294 15.66 -0.84 -12.45
N LYS A 295 14.81 0.06 -11.91
CA LYS A 295 13.99 0.93 -12.73
C LYS A 295 14.98 1.77 -13.53
N GLU A 296 15.40 1.22 -14.66
CA GLU A 296 16.06 1.91 -15.73
C GLU A 296 15.05 2.96 -16.19
N VAL A 297 15.16 4.14 -15.57
CA VAL A 297 14.43 5.32 -15.98
C VAL A 297 15.04 5.64 -17.34
N ALA A 298 14.38 5.17 -18.40
CA ALA A 298 14.75 5.48 -19.77
C ALA A 298 15.09 6.98 -19.87
N PRO A 299 16.19 7.35 -20.54
CA PRO A 299 16.61 8.74 -20.70
C PRO A 299 15.42 9.64 -21.05
N LEU A 300 15.29 10.79 -20.39
CA LEU A 300 14.16 11.72 -20.57
C LEU A 300 13.87 12.06 -22.04
N GLU A 301 14.89 12.07 -22.89
CA GLU A 301 14.79 12.31 -24.33
C GLU A 301 13.98 11.22 -25.06
N GLU A 302 14.15 9.94 -24.70
CA GLU A 302 13.36 8.84 -25.29
C GLU A 302 11.88 8.96 -24.93
N ARG A 303 11.57 9.53 -23.76
CA ARG A 303 10.20 9.70 -23.28
C ARG A 303 9.43 10.76 -24.08
N GLU A 304 10.08 11.85 -24.44
CA GLU A 304 9.46 12.90 -25.28
C GLU A 304 9.25 12.42 -26.72
N GLU A 305 10.19 11.67 -27.29
CA GLU A 305 10.01 11.06 -28.60
C GLU A 305 8.84 10.08 -28.64
N LEU A 306 8.72 9.23 -27.60
CA LEU A 306 7.64 8.27 -27.47
C LEU A 306 6.28 8.97 -27.35
N GLN A 307 6.22 10.06 -26.58
CA GLN A 307 5.02 10.89 -26.47
C GLN A 307 4.60 11.51 -27.82
N ASN A 308 5.55 12.03 -28.60
CA ASN A 308 5.27 12.60 -29.92
C ASN A 308 4.79 11.55 -30.94
N ARG A 309 5.38 10.35 -30.92
CA ARG A 309 4.94 9.23 -31.79
C ARG A 309 3.54 8.75 -31.40
N MET A 310 3.26 8.62 -30.10
CA MET A 310 1.93 8.30 -29.60
C MET A 310 0.89 9.33 -30.07
N LEU A 311 1.20 10.62 -29.98
CA LEU A 311 0.32 11.69 -30.45
C LEU A 311 0.08 11.64 -31.96
N SER A 312 1.11 11.31 -32.76
CA SER A 312 0.97 11.12 -34.22
C SER A 312 0.00 9.98 -34.58
N ILE A 313 -0.01 8.89 -33.81
CA ILE A 313 -0.91 7.74 -34.04
C ILE A 313 -2.35 8.10 -33.66
N ILE A 314 -2.54 8.83 -32.56
CA ILE A 314 -3.88 9.29 -32.16
C ILE A 314 -4.44 10.27 -33.21
N ASN A 315 -3.61 11.16 -33.75
CA ASN A 315 -4.02 12.10 -34.80
C ASN A 315 -4.32 11.45 -36.15
N SER A 316 -3.79 10.26 -36.44
CA SER A 316 -4.09 9.55 -37.69
C SER A 316 -5.41 8.77 -37.65
N ARG A 317 -6.01 8.59 -36.46
CA ARG A 317 -7.25 7.85 -36.27
C ARG A 317 -8.34 8.73 -35.63
N PRO A 318 -9.12 9.47 -36.45
CA PRO A 318 -10.17 10.36 -35.94
C PRO A 318 -11.30 9.63 -35.20
N ASP A 319 -11.49 8.34 -35.47
CA ASP A 319 -12.52 7.49 -34.85
C ASP A 319 -12.15 7.01 -33.43
N GLY A 320 -10.96 7.38 -32.95
CA GLY A 320 -10.41 6.95 -31.67
C GLY A 320 -9.59 5.67 -31.76
N ILE A 321 -8.66 5.49 -30.82
CA ILE A 321 -7.80 4.30 -30.75
C ILE A 321 -7.63 3.83 -29.29
N ARG A 322 -7.55 2.51 -29.07
CA ARG A 322 -7.28 1.96 -27.73
C ARG A 322 -5.80 2.02 -27.41
N LEU A 323 -5.46 2.16 -26.13
CA LEU A 323 -4.07 2.20 -25.68
C LEU A 323 -3.28 0.92 -26.03
N VAL A 324 -3.96 -0.23 -26.13
CA VAL A 324 -3.38 -1.51 -26.55
C VAL A 324 -2.91 -1.45 -28.00
N ASP A 325 -3.77 -0.95 -28.90
CA ASP A 325 -3.47 -0.83 -30.33
C ASP A 325 -2.35 0.19 -30.59
N ILE A 326 -2.28 1.27 -29.80
CA ILE A 326 -1.14 2.21 -29.82
C ILE A 326 0.16 1.48 -29.44
N GLY A 327 0.11 0.63 -28.41
CA GLY A 327 1.26 -0.17 -27.97
C GLY A 327 1.75 -1.14 -29.05
N GLU A 328 0.83 -1.80 -29.75
CA GLU A 328 1.16 -2.67 -30.87
C GLU A 328 1.82 -1.90 -32.03
N GLU A 329 1.29 -0.73 -32.38
CA GLU A 329 1.81 0.10 -33.47
C GLU A 329 3.18 0.72 -33.13
N LEU A 330 3.42 1.06 -31.87
CA LEU A 330 4.73 1.54 -31.39
C LEU A 330 5.72 0.41 -31.07
N SER A 331 5.28 -0.85 -31.08
CA SER A 331 6.06 -2.00 -30.58
C SER A 331 6.53 -1.81 -29.13
N VAL A 332 5.71 -1.17 -28.29
CA VAL A 332 5.99 -0.90 -26.87
C VAL A 332 4.87 -1.46 -26.01
N ALA A 333 5.21 -2.01 -24.84
CA ALA A 333 4.22 -2.51 -23.89
C ALA A 333 3.23 -1.40 -23.49
N TRP A 334 1.93 -1.57 -23.77
CA TRP A 334 0.90 -0.55 -23.52
C TRP A 334 0.89 0.00 -22.07
N ARG A 335 1.35 -0.79 -21.09
CA ARG A 335 1.48 -0.37 -19.69
C ARG A 335 2.47 0.78 -19.48
N SER A 336 3.57 0.83 -20.24
CA SER A 336 4.52 1.94 -20.17
C SER A 336 3.98 3.22 -20.80
N LEU A 337 2.95 3.12 -21.65
CA LEU A 337 2.26 4.25 -22.26
C LEU A 337 1.26 4.92 -21.32
N ILE A 338 0.78 4.24 -20.27
CA ILE A 338 -0.20 4.80 -19.31
C ILE A 338 0.20 6.19 -18.77
N PRO A 339 1.42 6.41 -18.23
CA PRO A 339 1.81 7.72 -17.74
C PRO A 339 1.92 8.77 -18.84
N LEU A 340 2.25 8.38 -20.08
CA LEU A 340 2.28 9.31 -21.23
C LEU A 340 0.88 9.71 -21.68
N ALA A 341 -0.02 8.73 -21.79
CA ALA A 341 -1.43 8.92 -22.11
C ALA A 341 -2.09 9.89 -21.12
N ARG A 342 -1.80 9.72 -19.82
CA ARG A 342 -2.29 10.62 -18.77
C ARG A 342 -1.78 12.05 -18.98
N ASN A 343 -0.49 12.24 -19.22
CA ASN A 343 0.08 13.56 -19.47
C ASN A 343 -0.54 14.24 -20.72
N LEU A 344 -0.84 13.48 -21.77
CA LEU A 344 -1.49 13.98 -23.00
C LEU A 344 -2.95 14.40 -22.79
N VAL A 345 -3.66 13.71 -21.88
CA VAL A 345 -5.03 14.07 -21.49
C VAL A 345 -5.01 15.31 -20.59
N GLU A 346 -4.12 15.35 -19.60
CA GLU A 346 -3.97 16.50 -18.70
C GLU A 346 -3.50 17.77 -19.42
N SER A 347 -2.70 17.64 -20.49
CA SER A 347 -2.29 18.78 -21.33
C SER A 347 -3.35 19.24 -22.33
N GLY A 348 -4.48 18.53 -22.44
CA GLY A 348 -5.55 18.83 -23.38
C GLY A 348 -5.21 18.54 -24.85
N GLN A 349 -4.16 17.75 -25.12
CA GLN A 349 -3.75 17.38 -26.47
C GLN A 349 -4.52 16.17 -27.01
N VAL A 350 -5.06 15.35 -26.12
CA VAL A 350 -5.83 14.15 -26.43
C VAL A 350 -7.04 14.12 -25.50
N ALA A 351 -8.21 13.78 -26.02
CA ALA A 351 -9.40 13.54 -25.21
C ALA A 351 -9.61 12.04 -24.99
N LYS A 352 -10.05 11.64 -23.80
CA LYS A 352 -10.31 10.22 -23.48
C LYS A 352 -11.80 10.03 -23.21
N VAL A 353 -12.45 9.18 -24.01
CA VAL A 353 -13.85 8.76 -23.80
C VAL A 353 -13.84 7.26 -23.60
N ASP A 354 -14.23 6.82 -22.39
CA ASP A 354 -14.18 5.42 -21.96
C ASP A 354 -12.78 4.77 -22.13
N ILE A 355 -12.60 3.88 -23.11
CA ILE A 355 -11.33 3.15 -23.38
C ILE A 355 -10.58 3.76 -24.59
N LEU A 356 -11.20 4.69 -25.33
CA LEU A 356 -10.69 5.24 -26.58
C LEU A 356 -10.06 6.63 -26.36
N TYR A 357 -8.97 6.87 -27.09
CA TYR A 357 -8.25 8.15 -27.12
C TYR A 357 -8.47 8.83 -28.47
N TYR A 358 -8.91 10.09 -28.43
CA TYR A 358 -9.28 10.91 -29.57
C TYR A 358 -8.36 12.14 -29.71
N PRO A 359 -8.08 12.61 -30.94
CA PRO A 359 -7.30 13.82 -31.13
C PRO A 359 -8.05 15.06 -30.64
N ALA A 360 -7.34 15.99 -30.00
CA ALA A 360 -7.93 17.25 -29.53
C ALA A 360 -8.60 18.01 -30.69
N GLY A 361 -9.85 18.40 -30.50
CA GLY A 361 -10.65 19.10 -31.51
C GLY A 361 -11.40 18.19 -32.50
N SER A 362 -11.37 16.86 -32.32
CA SER A 362 -12.32 15.99 -33.02
C SER A 362 -13.74 16.26 -32.49
N GLY A 363 -14.57 16.87 -33.33
CA GLY A 363 -15.94 17.30 -32.98
C GLY A 363 -16.89 16.17 -32.51
N LEU A 364 -16.45 14.92 -32.57
CA LEU A 364 -17.13 13.76 -32.00
C LEU A 364 -17.19 13.81 -30.46
N TYR A 365 -16.22 14.46 -29.80
CA TYR A 365 -16.19 14.57 -28.34
C TYR A 365 -17.35 15.41 -27.78
N LEU A 366 -17.74 16.46 -28.50
CA LEU A 366 -18.82 17.36 -28.07
C LEU A 366 -20.21 16.71 -28.12
N GLN A 367 -20.41 15.69 -28.98
CA GLN A 367 -21.70 15.01 -29.09
C GLN A 367 -21.96 14.02 -27.95
N VAL A 368 -20.92 13.47 -27.33
CA VAL A 368 -21.07 12.52 -26.22
C VAL A 368 -21.36 13.27 -24.90
N GLU A 369 -20.70 14.40 -24.66
CA GLU A 369 -21.02 15.25 -23.49
C GLU A 369 -22.41 15.88 -23.59
N GLU A 370 -22.90 16.23 -24.79
CA GLU A 370 -24.29 16.71 -24.96
C GLU A 370 -25.33 15.61 -24.74
N GLN A 371 -25.04 14.34 -25.06
CA GLN A 371 -25.98 13.23 -24.81
C GLN A 371 -26.05 12.83 -23.34
N GLU A 372 -24.92 12.85 -22.60
CA GLU A 372 -24.95 12.59 -21.15
C GLU A 372 -25.61 13.73 -20.37
N ALA A 373 -25.51 14.98 -20.84
CA ALA A 373 -26.18 16.12 -20.22
C ALA A 373 -27.70 16.19 -20.48
N GLU A 374 -28.24 15.45 -21.47
CA GLU A 374 -29.69 15.33 -21.71
C GLU A 374 -30.33 14.13 -20.98
N GLU A 375 -29.53 13.18 -20.47
CA GLU A 375 -30.02 12.03 -19.68
C GLU A 375 -29.99 12.24 -18.14
N GLU A 376 -29.38 13.32 -17.66
CA GLU A 376 -29.48 13.81 -16.24
C GLU A 376 -30.59 14.86 -16.07
#